data_AF-S2D0H0-F1
#
_entry.id   AF-S2D0H0-F1
#
_cell.length_a   1.000
_cell.length_b   1.000
_cell.length_c   1.000
_cell.angle_alpha   90.00
_cell.angle_beta   90.00
_cell.angle_gamma   90.00
#
_symmetry.space_group_name_H-M   'P 1'
#
loop_
_entity.id
_entity.type
_entity.pdbx_description
1 polymer ?
#
loop_
_entity_poly.entity_id
_entity_poly.type
_entity_poly.pdbx_seq_one_letter_code
_entity_poly.pdbx_strand_id
1 'polypeptide(L)' 'MEVIFVLIAISLILAGSFLFLFFRAMKDGQFEDSHTPAIRILFENQQSKKKKIPTPKSK' A
#
# COMPACT_ATOMS: atom_id res chain seq x y z
N MET A 1 11.59 37.44 -25.94
CA MET A 1 12.23 36.11 -26.07
C MET A 1 12.70 35.54 -24.72
N GLU A 2 13.11 36.38 -23.75
CA GLU A 2 13.52 35.91 -22.41
C GLU A 2 12.41 35.23 -21.60
N VAL A 3 11.16 35.69 -21.73
CA VAL A 3 10.00 35.13 -21.01
C VAL A 3 9.82 33.62 -21.25
N ILE A 4 10.15 33.15 -22.46
CA ILE A 4 10.05 31.73 -22.83
C ILE A 4 11.01 30.88 -21.99
N PHE A 5 12.23 31.36 -21.72
CA PHE A 5 13.20 30.64 -20.90
C PHE A 5 12.73 30.53 -19.44
N VAL A 6 12.13 31.59 -18.89
CA VAL A 6 11.55 31.59 -17.55
C VAL A 6 10.39 30.59 -17.44
N LEU A 7 9.50 30.57 -18.44
CA LEU A 7 8.38 29.62 -18.49
C LEU A 7 8.85 28.16 -18.59
N ILE A 8 9.89 27.90 -19.38
CA ILE A 8 10.49 26.56 -19.49
C ILE A 8 11.07 26.13 -18.14
N ALA A 9 11.81 27.00 -17.44
CA ALA A 9 12.37 26.69 -16.13
C ALA A 9 11.29 26.36 -15.10
N ILE A 10 10.23 27.17 -15.03
CA ILE A 10 9.09 26.93 -14.12
C ILE A 10 8.39 25.60 -14.46
N SER A 11 8.18 25.32 -15.76
CA SER A 11 7.56 24.07 -16.22
C SER A 11 8.38 22.85 -15.83
N LEU A 12 9.71 22.90 -15.99
CA LEU A 12 10.60 21.82 -15.60
C LEU A 12 10.61 21.58 -14.09
N ILE A 13 10.62 22.64 -13.29
CA ILE A 13 10.51 22.53 -11.82
C ILE A 13 9.18 21.91 -11.44
N LEU A 14 8.08 22.36 -12.04
CA LEU A 14 6.75 21.82 -11.78
C LEU A 14 6.68 20.33 -12.13
N ALA A 15 7.10 19.97 -13.35
CA ALA A 15 7.14 18.57 -13.81
C ALA A 15 8.02 17.68 -12.91
N GLY A 16 9.22 18.15 -12.56
CA GLY A 16 10.13 17.45 -11.66
C GLY A 16 9.56 17.27 -10.26
N SER A 17 8.87 18.30 -9.72
CA SER A 17 8.22 18.21 -8.41
C SER A 17 7.07 17.20 -8.40
N PHE A 18 6.24 17.18 -9.45
CA PHE A 18 5.18 16.19 -9.61
C PHE A 18 5.74 14.77 -9.72
N LEU A 19 6.81 14.59 -10.50
CA LEU A 19 7.47 13.30 -10.66
C LEU A 19 8.08 12.81 -9.33
N PHE A 20 8.74 13.69 -8.58
CA PHE A 20 9.28 13.36 -7.26
C PHE A 20 8.17 12.95 -6.27
N LEU A 21 7.08 13.72 -6.21
CA LEU A 21 5.93 13.40 -5.37
C LEU A 21 5.26 12.08 -5.77
N PHE A 22 5.18 11.80 -7.07
CA PHE A 22 4.65 10.54 -7.59
C PHE A 22 5.45 9.33 -7.07
N PHE A 23 6.78 9.37 -7.17
CA PHE A 23 7.62 8.28 -6.63
C PHE A 23 7.54 8.20 -5.11
N ARG A 24 7.46 9.34 -4.40
CA ARG A 24 7.27 9.37 -2.95
C ARG A 24 5.97 8.68 -2.54
N ALA A 25 4.87 8.96 -3.24
CA ALA A 25 3.56 8.38 -2.98
C ALA A 25 3.50 6.88 -3.32
N MET A 26 4.10 6.46 -4.44
CA MET A 26 4.23 5.05 -4.81
C MET A 26 4.98 4.21 -3.77
N LYS A 27 5.98 4.80 -3.10
CA LYS A 27 6.73 4.12 -2.04
C LYS A 27 5.93 4.01 -0.73
N ASP A 28 4.87 4.78 -0.57
CA ASP A 28 4.15 4.91 0.69
C ASP A 28 3.10 3.80 0.83
N GLY A 29 3.54 2.57 1.11
CA GLY A 29 2.77 1.46 1.72
C GLY A 29 1.43 1.05 1.06
N GLN A 30 1.05 1.62 -0.08
CA GLN A 30 -0.23 1.40 -0.74
C GLN A 30 -0.42 -0.04 -1.22
N PHE A 31 0.67 -0.80 -1.33
CA PHE A 31 0.69 -2.18 -1.83
C PHE A 31 0.69 -3.24 -0.72
N GLU A 32 0.64 -2.83 0.55
CA GLU A 32 0.67 -3.77 1.69
C GLU A 32 -0.61 -4.61 1.80
N ASP A 33 -1.71 -4.20 1.17
CA ASP A 33 -2.97 -4.96 1.14
C ASP A 33 -3.04 -5.92 -0.07
N SER A 34 -1.92 -6.60 -0.34
CA SER A 34 -1.79 -7.60 -1.41
C SER A 34 -2.60 -8.88 -1.18
N HIS A 35 -3.22 -9.03 0.01
CA HIS A 35 -4.08 -10.15 0.35
C HIS A 35 -5.54 -9.71 0.39
N THR A 36 -6.29 -10.12 -0.62
CA THR A 36 -7.72 -9.80 -0.70
C THR A 36 -8.48 -10.32 0.53
N PRO A 37 -9.47 -9.55 1.03
CA PRO A 37 -10.27 -9.94 2.19
C PRO A 37 -10.91 -11.33 2.06
N ALA A 38 -11.31 -11.69 0.84
CA ALA A 38 -11.91 -12.99 0.55
C ALA A 38 -10.97 -14.18 0.87
N ILE A 39 -9.67 -14.05 0.57
CA ILE A 39 -8.69 -15.10 0.81
C ILE A 39 -8.36 -15.20 2.31
N ARG A 40 -8.25 -14.06 2.99
CA ARG A 40 -8.00 -13.99 4.44
C ARG A 40 -9.07 -14.73 5.24
N ILE A 41 -10.34 -14.50 4.92
CA ILE A 41 -11.49 -15.10 5.63
C ILE A 41 -11.56 -16.63 5.45
N LEU A 42 -11.12 -17.16 4.30
CA LEU A 42 -11.07 -18.60 4.04
C LEU A 42 -10.05 -19.32 4.95
N PHE A 43 -8.92 -18.67 5.25
CA PHE A 43 -7.85 -19.25 6.06
C PHE A 43 -8.01 -18.96 7.57
N GLU A 44 -8.61 -17.82 7.95
CA GLU A 44 -8.95 -17.50 9.34
C GLU A 44 -9.96 -18.51 9.94
N ASN A 45 -10.91 -18.98 9.13
CA ASN A 45 -11.86 -20.01 9.53
C ASN A 45 -11.23 -21.40 9.74
N GLN A 46 -10.06 -21.67 9.15
CA GLN A 46 -9.34 -22.93 9.38
C GLN A 46 -8.49 -22.87 10.66
N GLN A 47 -7.85 -21.73 10.95
CA GLN A 47 -7.05 -21.58 12.18
C GLN A 47 -7.91 -21.56 13.45
N SER A 48 -9.10 -20.93 13.40
CA SER A 48 -10.02 -20.90 14.53
C SER A 48 -10.63 -22.28 14.86
N LYS A 49 -10.77 -23.18 13.88
CA LYS A 49 -11.19 -24.58 14.10
C LYS A 49 -10.11 -25.43 14.78
N LYS A 50 -8.82 -25.21 14.48
CA LYS A 50 -7.71 -25.91 15.17
C LYS A 50 -7.56 -25.52 16.64
N LYS A 51 -7.89 -24.28 17.02
CA LYS A 51 -7.81 -23.78 18.41
C LYS A 51 -8.99 -24.18 19.30
N LYS A 52 -10.09 -24.68 18.71
CA LYS A 52 -11.29 -25.13 19.42
C LYS A 52 -11.36 -26.65 19.59
N ILE A 53 -10.24 -27.30 19.88
CA ILE A 53 -10.27 -28.59 20.57
C ILE A 53 -10.13 -28.24 22.06
N PRO A 54 -11.23 -28.18 22.83
CA PRO A 54 -11.11 -28.13 24.28
C PRO A 54 -10.52 -29.49 24.68
N THR A 55 -9.27 -29.50 25.13
CA THR A 55 -8.75 -30.65 25.88
C THR A 55 -9.71 -30.89 27.03
N PRO A 56 -10.23 -32.13 27.21
CA PRO A 56 -11.09 -32.41 28.34
C PRO A 56 -10.22 -32.20 29.59
N LYS A 57 -10.60 -31.24 30.45
CA LYS A 57 -10.02 -31.09 31.78
C LYS A 57 -10.13 -32.44 32.47
N SER A 58 -8.99 -33.11 32.66
CA SER A 58 -8.89 -34.21 33.61
C SER A 58 -9.31 -33.68 34.97
N LYS A 59 -10.18 -34.45 35.62
CA LYS A 59 -10.57 -34.30 37.02
C LYS A 59 -9.37 -34.16 37.93
#